data_AF-A0A1G6NNG6-F1
#
_entry.id   AF-A0A1G6NNG6-F1
#
_cell.length_a   1.000
_cell.length_b   1.000
_cell.length_c   1.000
_cell.angle_alpha   90.00
_cell.angle_beta   90.00
_cell.angle_gamma   90.00
#
_symmetry.space_group_name_H-M   'P 1'
#
loop_
_entity.id
_entity.type
_entity.pdbx_description
1 polymer ?
#
loop_
_entity_poly.entity_id
_entity_poly.type
_entity_poly.pdbx_seq_one_letter_code
_entity_poly.pdbx_strand_id
1 'polypeptide(L)'
;MKYLKWIFLAILDLLFNIVAYLTNPFVVLAASEYGNLPWLLTWWDNYDDCMDVEWFIKEGHVPGWAVYDYDRHYRFHDSNEALKTRGIAKSYVDILDWNFTLKERAQRYVCRVLWLYRNCAYGFSYYVTGIDIRKADIVKIKTTEKDGYIYYETDYAFCYKDERPSFGSHCWDNFVGWKFQSVSNNVERCMLAFRITPFQ
;
A
#
# COMPACT_ATOMS: atom_id res chain seq x y z
N MET A 1 -11.07 20.04 -15.14
CA MET A 1 -10.33 20.39 -13.89
C MET A 1 -9.65 19.20 -13.22
N LYS A 2 -10.11 17.95 -13.42
CA LYS A 2 -9.52 16.73 -12.83
C LYS A 2 -8.00 16.59 -12.98
N TYR A 3 -7.46 16.84 -14.17
CA TYR A 3 -6.02 16.71 -14.42
C TYR A 3 -5.17 17.73 -13.66
N LEU A 4 -5.60 19.00 -13.59
CA LEU A 4 -4.87 20.03 -12.83
C LEU A 4 -4.89 19.73 -11.32
N LYS A 5 -6.05 19.30 -10.81
CA LYS A 5 -6.18 18.81 -9.42
C LYS A 5 -5.23 17.63 -9.18
N TRP A 6 -5.18 16.68 -10.11
CA TRP A 6 -4.29 15.53 -10.01
C TRP A 6 -2.82 15.94 -9.99
N ILE A 7 -2.36 16.84 -10.86
CA ILE A 7 -0.96 17.31 -10.88
C ILE A 7 -0.58 17.91 -9.51
N PHE A 8 -1.43 18.78 -8.97
CA PHE A 8 -1.19 19.38 -7.65
C PHE A 8 -1.08 18.33 -6.55
N LEU A 9 -2.03 17.38 -6.51
CA LEU A 9 -2.03 16.33 -5.50
C LEU A 9 -0.90 15.32 -5.69
N ALA A 10 -0.46 15.04 -6.92
CA ALA A 10 0.69 14.18 -7.21
C ALA A 10 2.00 14.81 -6.72
N ILE A 11 2.17 16.13 -6.88
CA ILE A 11 3.32 16.86 -6.30
C ILE A 11 3.29 16.77 -4.78
N LEU A 12 2.12 16.97 -4.16
CA LEU A 12 1.98 16.86 -2.71
C LEU A 12 2.26 15.43 -2.21
N ASP A 13 1.76 14.41 -2.92
CA ASP A 13 1.98 13.00 -2.60
C ASP A 13 3.44 12.59 -2.74
N LEU A 14 4.16 13.15 -3.72
CA LEU A 14 5.60 12.98 -3.84
C LEU A 14 6.35 13.58 -2.63
N LEU A 15 5.91 14.74 -2.13
CA LEU A 15 6.48 15.31 -0.90
C LEU A 15 6.21 14.42 0.32
N PHE A 16 5.01 13.84 0.43
CA PHE A 16 4.71 12.87 1.49
C PHE A 16 5.57 11.62 1.37
N ASN A 17 5.81 11.11 0.16
CA ASN A 17 6.72 10.01 -0.07
C ASN A 17 8.14 10.33 0.39
N ILE A 18 8.67 11.52 0.09
CA ILE A 18 9.99 11.96 0.56
C ILE A 18 10.03 11.99 2.09
N VAL A 19 9.03 12.61 2.72
CA VAL A 19 8.94 12.68 4.19
C VAL A 19 8.86 11.28 4.79
N ALA A 20 7.94 10.44 4.33
CA ALA A 20 7.76 9.08 4.82
C ALA A 20 9.02 8.24 4.62
N TYR A 21 9.65 8.30 3.45
CA TYR A 21 10.87 7.55 3.17
C TYR A 21 12.01 7.92 4.14
N LEU A 22 12.17 9.20 4.46
CA LEU A 22 13.18 9.65 5.42
C LEU A 22 12.84 9.29 6.87
N THR A 23 11.55 9.18 7.20
CA THR A 23 11.09 9.03 8.59
C THR A 23 10.68 7.61 8.97
N ASN A 24 10.41 6.73 8.01
CA ASN A 24 10.01 5.33 8.23
C ASN A 24 10.93 4.57 9.20
N PRO A 25 12.27 4.63 9.09
CA PRO A 25 13.16 3.96 10.06
C PRO A 25 12.93 4.37 11.51
N PHE A 26 12.55 5.63 11.73
CA PHE A 26 12.30 6.16 13.07
C PHE A 26 10.87 5.85 13.54
N VAL A 27 9.90 5.98 12.64
CA VAL A 27 8.48 5.74 12.94
C VAL A 27 8.22 4.28 13.32
N VAL A 28 8.92 3.32 12.70
CA VAL A 28 8.83 1.88 13.06
C VAL A 28 9.17 1.62 14.52
N LEU A 29 10.01 2.44 15.16
CA LEU A 29 10.35 2.27 16.58
C LEU A 29 9.14 2.55 17.50
N ALA A 30 8.15 3.30 17.03
CA ALA A 30 6.90 3.55 17.75
C ALA A 30 5.84 2.46 17.50
N ALA A 31 6.11 1.48 16.64
CA ALA A 31 5.19 0.41 16.34
C ALA A 31 4.93 -0.47 17.57
N SER A 32 3.66 -0.75 17.85
CA SER A 32 3.26 -1.68 18.90
C SER A 32 3.74 -3.11 18.59
N GLU A 33 3.62 -3.98 19.59
CA GLU A 33 3.87 -5.41 19.45
C GLU A 33 2.98 -6.09 18.39
N TYR A 34 1.83 -5.48 18.05
CA TYR A 34 0.88 -5.97 17.04
C TYR A 34 1.13 -5.39 15.64
N GLY A 35 2.22 -4.65 15.44
CA GLY A 35 2.58 -4.13 14.12
C GLY A 35 1.75 -2.93 13.69
N ASN A 36 1.22 -2.15 14.63
CA ASN A 36 0.46 -0.94 14.34
C ASN A 36 1.15 0.30 14.91
N LEU A 37 1.05 1.41 14.20
CA LEU A 37 1.52 2.70 14.70
C LEU A 37 0.48 3.34 15.63
N PRO A 38 0.91 4.17 16.60
CA PRO A 38 -0.02 4.96 17.41
C PRO A 38 -0.79 5.94 16.52
N TRP A 39 -1.95 6.39 17.02
CA TRP A 39 -2.88 7.23 16.25
C TRP A 39 -2.26 8.52 15.65
N LEU A 40 -1.22 9.08 16.28
CA LEU A 40 -0.50 10.25 15.78
C LEU A 40 0.33 9.96 14.52
N LEU A 41 0.69 8.69 14.29
CA LEU A 41 1.54 8.23 13.21
C LEU A 41 0.76 7.40 12.17
N THR A 42 -0.58 7.38 12.24
CA THR A 42 -1.43 6.60 11.33
C THR A 42 -1.23 6.94 9.85
N TRP A 43 -0.75 8.15 9.52
CA TRP A 43 -0.46 8.51 8.12
C TRP A 43 0.74 7.78 7.52
N TRP A 44 1.64 7.27 8.36
CA TRP A 44 2.74 6.40 7.95
C TRP A 44 2.33 4.93 7.89
N ASP A 45 1.20 4.60 8.50
CA ASP A 45 0.70 3.23 8.58
C ASP A 45 -0.11 2.87 7.32
N ASN A 46 -0.28 1.57 7.12
CA ASN A 46 -1.20 1.04 6.13
C ASN A 46 -2.61 1.00 6.74
N TYR A 47 -3.63 1.32 5.94
CA TYR A 47 -5.03 1.27 6.42
C TYR A 47 -5.57 -0.17 6.46
N ASP A 48 -4.97 -1.09 5.70
CA ASP A 48 -5.48 -2.43 5.39
C ASP A 48 -4.69 -3.57 6.06
N ASP A 49 -3.39 -3.41 6.34
CA ASP A 49 -2.54 -4.46 6.91
C ASP A 49 -1.59 -3.94 8.00
N CYS A 50 -1.36 -4.70 9.08
CA CYS A 50 -0.30 -4.42 10.05
C CYS A 50 1.11 -4.55 9.42
N MET A 51 2.16 -4.12 10.12
CA MET A 51 3.53 -4.19 9.61
C MET A 51 4.18 -5.57 9.71
N ASP A 52 3.64 -6.47 10.55
CA ASP A 52 4.14 -7.84 10.71
C ASP A 52 3.33 -8.77 9.78
N VAL A 53 3.61 -8.72 8.48
CA VAL A 53 2.87 -9.48 7.46
C VAL A 53 3.60 -10.78 7.12
N GLU A 54 2.89 -11.91 7.28
CA GLU A 54 3.45 -13.26 7.11
C GLU A 54 4.08 -13.47 5.72
N TRP A 55 3.31 -13.27 4.66
CA TRP A 55 3.76 -13.52 3.29
C TRP A 55 4.95 -12.64 2.90
N PHE A 56 4.99 -11.40 3.39
CA PHE A 56 6.08 -10.48 3.11
C PHE A 56 7.41 -10.98 3.70
N ILE A 57 7.36 -11.64 4.84
CA ILE A 57 8.55 -12.17 5.52
C ILE A 57 8.95 -13.54 4.94
N LYS A 58 7.98 -14.40 4.61
CA LYS A 58 8.23 -15.80 4.23
C LYS A 58 8.44 -16.01 2.73
N GLU A 59 7.90 -15.16 1.87
CA GLU A 59 7.87 -15.39 0.41
C GLU A 59 8.99 -14.66 -0.36
N GLY A 60 10.08 -14.31 0.31
CA GLY A 60 11.28 -13.77 -0.33
C GLY A 60 11.22 -12.29 -0.70
N HIS A 61 10.28 -11.53 -0.13
CA HIS A 61 10.22 -10.06 -0.31
C HIS A 61 11.19 -9.28 0.59
N VAL A 62 11.79 -9.95 1.59
CA VAL A 62 12.85 -9.41 2.44
C VAL A 62 14.17 -10.15 2.20
N PRO A 63 15.33 -9.52 2.43
CA PRO A 63 16.62 -10.21 2.35
C PRO A 63 16.66 -11.43 3.28
N GLY A 64 17.29 -12.53 2.86
CA GLY A 64 17.32 -13.77 3.64
C GLY A 64 17.88 -13.62 5.06
N TRP A 65 18.77 -12.66 5.30
CA TRP A 65 19.28 -12.36 6.64
C TRP A 65 18.28 -11.64 7.55
N ALA A 66 17.22 -11.04 7.00
CA ALA A 66 16.14 -10.38 7.73
C ALA A 66 14.99 -11.35 8.09
N VAL A 67 14.96 -12.56 7.51
CA VAL A 67 13.95 -13.57 7.82
C VAL A 67 14.17 -14.11 9.23
N TYR A 68 13.08 -14.19 10.01
CA TYR A 68 13.04 -14.77 11.35
C TYR A 68 11.93 -15.83 11.44
N ASP A 69 11.92 -16.62 12.51
CA ASP A 69 10.89 -17.64 12.75
C ASP A 69 9.54 -16.98 13.08
N TYR A 70 8.80 -16.61 12.04
CA TYR A 70 7.55 -15.88 12.16
C TYR A 70 6.49 -16.71 12.89
N ASP A 71 6.33 -17.98 12.52
CA ASP A 71 5.26 -18.86 12.99
C ASP A 71 5.43 -19.25 14.47
N ARG A 72 6.67 -19.19 14.99
CA ARG A 72 6.91 -19.30 16.42
C ARG A 72 6.29 -18.16 17.21
N HIS A 73 6.32 -16.95 16.66
CA HIS A 73 5.98 -15.73 17.39
C HIS A 73 4.60 -15.17 17.06
N TYR A 74 4.10 -15.39 15.85
CA TYR A 74 2.89 -14.76 15.35
C TYR A 74 1.93 -15.75 14.70
N ARG A 75 0.64 -15.41 14.79
CA ARG A 75 -0.38 -15.90 13.87
C ARG A 75 -0.98 -14.71 13.13
N PHE A 76 -0.87 -14.71 11.81
CA PHE A 76 -1.46 -13.67 10.96
C PHE A 76 -2.95 -13.92 10.72
N HIS A 77 -3.72 -12.85 10.74
CA HIS A 77 -5.15 -12.84 10.43
C HIS A 77 -5.43 -11.86 9.32
N ASP A 78 -5.75 -12.39 8.15
CA ASP A 78 -6.14 -11.58 7.00
C ASP A 78 -7.56 -11.03 7.20
N SER A 79 -7.70 -9.71 7.19
CA SER A 79 -9.01 -9.08 7.28
C SER A 79 -9.80 -9.22 5.98
N ASN A 80 -11.13 -9.22 6.07
CA ASN A 80 -11.99 -9.24 4.88
C ASN A 80 -11.71 -8.01 4.00
N GLU A 81 -11.48 -8.23 2.70
CA GLU A 81 -11.16 -7.17 1.72
C GLU A 81 -12.20 -6.05 1.67
N ALA A 82 -13.49 -6.37 1.83
CA ALA A 82 -14.56 -5.37 1.86
C ALA A 82 -14.52 -4.49 3.13
N LEU A 83 -13.93 -5.00 4.22
CA LEU A 83 -13.72 -4.21 5.45
C LEU A 83 -12.43 -3.39 5.38
N LYS A 84 -11.36 -3.96 4.77
CA LYS A 84 -10.10 -3.26 4.50
C LYS A 84 -10.32 -2.02 3.66
N THR A 85 -10.96 -2.16 2.50
CA THR A 85 -11.27 -1.06 1.56
C THR A 85 -12.06 0.09 2.21
N ARG A 86 -12.83 -0.20 3.26
CA ARG A 86 -13.59 0.80 4.03
C ARG A 86 -12.80 1.40 5.21
N GLY A 87 -11.58 0.96 5.45
CA GLY A 87 -10.78 1.32 6.63
C GLY A 87 -11.42 0.86 7.95
N ILE A 88 -12.27 -0.18 7.90
CA ILE A 88 -13.04 -0.66 9.07
C ILE A 88 -12.26 -1.75 9.81
N ALA A 89 -11.59 -2.63 9.07
CA ALA A 89 -10.79 -3.71 9.65
C ALA A 89 -9.45 -3.79 8.92
N LYS A 90 -8.41 -3.92 9.72
CA LYS A 90 -7.02 -4.03 9.28
C LYS A 90 -6.54 -5.44 9.60
N SER A 91 -5.80 -6.10 8.70
CA SER A 91 -5.16 -7.38 9.03
C SER A 91 -4.24 -7.20 10.23
N TYR A 92 -4.19 -8.21 11.08
CA TYR A 92 -3.49 -8.12 12.35
C TYR A 92 -2.80 -9.44 12.69
N VAL A 93 -2.02 -9.42 13.75
CA VAL A 93 -1.34 -10.60 14.29
C VAL A 93 -1.76 -10.87 15.72
N ASP A 94 -1.88 -12.13 16.08
CA ASP A 94 -1.82 -12.57 17.48
C ASP A 94 -0.37 -12.92 17.82
N ILE A 95 0.03 -12.65 19.07
CA ILE A 95 1.35 -13.01 19.58
C ILE A 95 1.26 -14.38 20.26
N LEU A 96 2.05 -15.33 19.77
CA LEU A 96 2.14 -16.70 20.29
C LEU A 96 3.26 -16.84 21.33
N ASP A 97 4.42 -16.25 21.05
CA ASP A 97 5.59 -16.26 21.95
C ASP A 97 6.21 -14.85 22.01
N TRP A 98 6.33 -14.30 23.21
CA TRP A 98 6.91 -12.98 23.46
C TRP A 98 8.45 -12.98 23.46
N ASN A 99 9.08 -14.14 23.47
CA ASN A 99 10.52 -14.28 23.70
C ASN A 99 11.34 -14.17 22.41
N PHE A 100 11.34 -12.97 21.81
CA PHE A 100 12.26 -12.65 20.73
C PHE A 100 13.69 -12.49 21.23
N THR A 101 14.63 -13.20 20.61
CA THR A 101 16.06 -12.94 20.73
C THR A 101 16.40 -11.55 20.21
N LEU A 102 17.57 -11.02 20.59
CA LEU A 102 18.03 -9.72 20.08
C LEU A 102 18.16 -9.71 18.55
N LYS A 103 18.55 -10.84 17.96
CA LYS A 103 18.64 -11.02 16.51
C LYS A 103 17.25 -10.91 15.87
N GLU A 104 16.25 -11.62 16.38
CA GLU A 104 14.90 -11.61 15.81
C GLU A 104 14.24 -10.23 15.98
N ARG A 105 14.53 -9.49 17.07
CA ARG A 105 14.09 -8.10 17.22
C ARG A 105 14.66 -7.20 16.13
N ALA A 106 15.94 -7.33 15.82
CA ALA A 106 16.59 -6.56 14.75
C ALA A 106 16.04 -6.95 13.37
N GLN A 107 15.85 -8.24 13.11
CA GLN A 107 15.24 -8.76 11.89
C GLN A 107 13.82 -8.24 11.69
N ARG A 108 12.98 -8.33 12.73
CA ARG A 108 11.62 -7.79 12.74
C ARG A 108 11.60 -6.28 12.49
N TYR A 109 12.49 -5.52 13.13
CA TYR A 109 12.63 -4.08 12.84
C TYR A 109 12.90 -3.83 11.35
N VAL A 110 13.85 -4.56 10.75
CA VAL A 110 14.15 -4.44 9.32
C VAL A 110 12.95 -4.79 8.46
N CYS A 111 12.24 -5.90 8.74
CA CYS A 111 11.05 -6.30 8.00
C CYS A 111 9.97 -5.22 8.04
N ARG A 112 9.72 -4.61 9.21
CA ARG A 112 8.75 -3.50 9.35
C ARG A 112 9.16 -2.26 8.57
N VAL A 113 10.45 -1.90 8.57
CA VAL A 113 10.96 -0.78 7.76
C VAL A 113 10.78 -1.07 6.27
N LEU A 114 11.11 -2.27 5.82
CA LEU A 114 10.92 -2.68 4.42
C LEU A 114 9.44 -2.71 4.03
N TRP A 115 8.56 -3.10 4.94
CA TRP A 115 7.12 -3.05 4.71
C TRP A 115 6.62 -1.62 4.49
N LEU A 116 7.04 -0.68 5.35
CA LEU A 116 6.71 0.74 5.18
C LEU A 116 7.35 1.34 3.92
N TYR A 117 8.51 0.86 3.48
CA TYR A 117 9.07 1.29 2.19
C TYR A 117 8.30 0.75 0.99
N ARG A 118 7.85 -0.51 1.04
CA ARG A 118 6.97 -1.07 0.01
C ARG A 118 5.67 -0.28 -0.11
N ASN A 119 5.15 0.21 1.02
CA ASN A 119 3.92 0.98 1.11
C ASN A 119 4.22 2.42 1.57
N CYS A 120 5.20 3.07 0.95
CA CYS A 120 5.65 4.39 1.38
C CYS A 120 4.51 5.42 1.32
N ALA A 121 4.33 6.17 2.41
CA ALA A 121 3.29 7.19 2.54
C ALA A 121 1.84 6.72 2.30
N TYR A 122 1.55 5.42 2.47
CA TYR A 122 0.24 4.83 2.15
C TYR A 122 -0.94 5.56 2.82
N GLY A 123 -0.82 5.83 4.12
CA GLY A 123 -1.82 6.58 4.87
C GLY A 123 -1.99 8.02 4.38
N PHE A 124 -0.92 8.70 3.98
CA PHE A 124 -1.02 10.02 3.33
C PHE A 124 -1.78 9.94 2.00
N SER A 125 -1.42 8.97 1.17
CA SER A 125 -2.05 8.77 -0.15
C SER A 125 -3.53 8.41 -0.05
N TYR A 126 -3.93 7.73 1.03
CA TYR A 126 -5.32 7.39 1.30
C TYR A 126 -6.09 8.53 2.00
N TYR A 127 -5.58 9.07 3.11
CA TYR A 127 -6.32 10.03 3.95
C TYR A 127 -6.18 11.50 3.51
N VAL A 128 -5.10 11.89 2.83
CA VAL A 128 -4.85 13.29 2.46
C VAL A 128 -5.09 13.53 0.96
N THR A 129 -4.44 12.78 0.08
CA THR A 129 -4.56 12.97 -1.38
C THR A 129 -5.58 12.04 -2.04
N GLY A 130 -6.14 11.09 -1.28
CA GLY A 130 -7.21 10.21 -1.72
C GLY A 130 -8.55 10.94 -1.92
N ILE A 131 -9.46 10.29 -2.63
CA ILE A 131 -10.78 10.83 -2.96
C ILE A 131 -11.87 9.77 -2.77
N ASP A 132 -13.10 10.21 -2.51
CA ASP A 132 -14.25 9.33 -2.54
C ASP A 132 -14.78 9.21 -3.97
N ILE A 133 -14.94 7.98 -4.44
CA ILE A 133 -15.51 7.64 -5.74
C ILE A 133 -16.84 6.96 -5.53
N ARG A 134 -17.87 7.44 -6.24
CA ARG A 134 -19.15 6.74 -6.32
C ARG A 134 -19.14 5.81 -7.52
N LYS A 135 -19.57 4.57 -7.33
CA LYS A 135 -19.59 3.57 -8.40
C LYS A 135 -20.42 4.01 -9.62
N ALA A 136 -21.52 4.72 -9.37
CA ALA A 136 -22.39 5.25 -10.41
C ALA A 136 -21.72 6.33 -11.29
N ASP A 137 -20.67 7.01 -10.79
CA ASP A 137 -19.95 8.04 -11.54
C ASP A 137 -18.84 7.44 -12.43
N ILE A 138 -18.52 6.15 -12.29
CA ILE A 138 -17.42 5.51 -13.00
C ILE A 138 -17.84 5.19 -14.44
N VAL A 139 -17.16 5.84 -15.38
CA VAL A 139 -17.23 5.50 -16.80
C VAL A 139 -16.00 4.68 -17.16
N LYS A 140 -16.24 3.44 -17.60
CA LYS A 140 -15.20 2.56 -18.15
C LYS A 140 -14.97 2.95 -19.61
N ILE A 141 -13.87 3.64 -19.87
CA ILE A 141 -13.60 4.23 -21.18
C ILE A 141 -12.83 3.26 -22.08
N LYS A 142 -11.82 2.55 -21.54
CA LYS A 142 -11.02 1.58 -22.30
C LYS A 142 -10.56 0.41 -21.44
N THR A 143 -10.70 -0.79 -21.99
CA THR A 143 -10.05 -2.00 -21.50
C THR A 143 -9.83 -2.92 -22.67
N THR A 144 -8.59 -3.29 -22.93
CA THR A 144 -8.31 -4.56 -23.59
C THR A 144 -7.69 -5.44 -22.53
N GLU A 145 -8.49 -6.32 -21.91
CA GLU A 145 -7.99 -7.38 -21.02
C GLU A 145 -6.91 -8.22 -21.70
N LYS A 146 -6.93 -8.26 -23.04
CA LYS A 146 -5.94 -8.90 -23.89
C LYS A 146 -4.60 -8.17 -24.00
N ASP A 147 -4.56 -6.87 -23.68
CA ASP A 147 -3.39 -6.00 -23.87
C ASP A 147 -2.94 -5.34 -22.55
N GLY A 148 -3.25 -5.85 -21.36
CA GLY A 148 -2.63 -5.39 -20.11
C GLY A 148 -2.81 -3.91 -19.74
N TYR A 149 -3.85 -3.23 -20.25
CA TYR A 149 -4.06 -1.79 -20.05
C TYR A 149 -5.51 -1.46 -19.67
N ILE A 150 -5.70 -0.60 -18.66
CA ILE A 150 -7.01 -0.11 -18.20
C ILE A 150 -7.04 1.41 -18.04
N TYR A 151 -8.17 2.00 -18.44
CA TYR A 151 -8.48 3.41 -18.16
C TYR A 151 -9.95 3.60 -17.79
N TYR A 152 -10.15 4.13 -16.58
CA TYR A 152 -11.44 4.52 -16.02
C TYR A 152 -11.43 6.01 -15.73
N GLU A 153 -12.60 6.65 -15.82
CA GLU A 153 -12.73 8.05 -15.44
C GLU A 153 -14.08 8.38 -14.79
N THR A 154 -14.09 9.50 -14.08
CA THR A 154 -15.28 10.23 -13.68
C THR A 154 -15.12 11.69 -14.16
N ASP A 155 -16.09 12.54 -13.87
CA ASP A 155 -15.98 13.99 -14.14
C ASP A 155 -14.81 14.65 -13.37
N TYR A 156 -14.39 14.05 -12.26
CA TYR A 156 -13.44 14.62 -11.31
C TYR A 156 -12.19 13.76 -11.05
N ALA A 157 -12.13 12.53 -11.57
CA ALA A 157 -11.03 11.60 -11.34
C ALA A 157 -10.70 10.76 -12.59
N PHE A 158 -9.52 10.16 -12.60
CA PHE A 158 -9.12 9.17 -13.59
C PHE A 158 -8.23 8.10 -12.94
N CYS A 159 -8.21 6.93 -13.56
CA CYS A 159 -7.38 5.79 -13.19
C CYS A 159 -6.77 5.23 -14.47
N TYR A 160 -5.45 5.29 -14.59
CA TYR A 160 -4.66 4.69 -15.65
C TYR A 160 -3.77 3.61 -15.04
N LYS A 161 -3.83 2.39 -15.58
CA LYS A 161 -2.87 1.33 -15.25
C LYS A 161 -2.47 0.60 -16.51
N ASP A 162 -1.17 0.40 -16.68
CA ASP A 162 -0.56 -0.27 -17.83
C ASP A 162 0.48 -1.27 -17.32
N GLU A 163 0.27 -2.54 -17.65
CA GLU A 163 1.08 -3.71 -17.30
C GLU A 163 1.49 -4.46 -18.58
N ARG A 164 1.72 -3.73 -19.68
CA ARG A 164 2.13 -4.34 -20.94
C ARG A 164 3.60 -4.74 -20.96
N PRO A 165 3.93 -5.91 -21.52
CA PRO A 165 5.31 -6.27 -21.85
C PRO A 165 5.90 -5.22 -22.78
N SER A 166 7.06 -4.68 -22.43
CA SER A 166 7.67 -3.58 -23.18
C SER A 166 8.95 -4.00 -23.86
N PHE A 167 9.86 -4.67 -23.14
CA PHE A 167 11.15 -5.09 -23.68
C PHE A 167 11.58 -6.46 -23.12
N GLY A 168 11.47 -7.50 -23.96
CA GLY A 168 11.90 -8.86 -23.59
C GLY A 168 11.11 -9.40 -22.40
N SER A 169 11.81 -9.74 -21.32
CA SER A 169 11.22 -10.24 -20.07
C SER A 169 10.73 -9.15 -19.12
N HIS A 170 10.87 -7.87 -19.45
CA HIS A 170 10.51 -6.75 -18.57
C HIS A 170 9.17 -6.13 -18.97
N CYS A 171 8.36 -5.86 -17.95
CA CYS A 171 7.06 -5.23 -18.07
C CYS A 171 7.12 -3.76 -17.60
N TRP A 172 6.38 -2.89 -18.29
CA TRP A 172 6.08 -1.57 -17.73
C TRP A 172 4.92 -1.74 -16.76
N ASP A 173 5.14 -1.50 -15.46
CA ASP A 173 4.08 -1.37 -14.46
C ASP A 173 3.92 0.11 -14.12
N ASN A 174 2.95 0.71 -14.80
CA ASN A 174 2.58 2.09 -14.60
C ASN A 174 1.22 2.16 -13.94
N PHE A 175 1.12 3.00 -12.92
CA PHE A 175 -0.13 3.40 -12.32
C PHE A 175 -0.17 4.91 -12.16
N VAL A 176 -1.18 5.57 -12.72
CA VAL A 176 -1.34 7.01 -12.66
C VAL A 176 -2.81 7.34 -12.37
N GLY A 177 -3.07 8.02 -11.26
CA GLY A 177 -4.42 8.45 -10.90
C GLY A 177 -4.85 7.88 -9.55
N TRP A 178 -6.14 7.71 -9.36
CA TRP A 178 -6.68 7.12 -8.13
C TRP A 178 -7.05 5.65 -8.33
N LYS A 179 -6.79 4.81 -7.32
CA LYS A 179 -7.06 3.37 -7.38
C LYS A 179 -8.54 3.03 -7.21
N PHE A 180 -9.35 3.34 -8.22
CA PHE A 180 -10.80 3.08 -8.20
C PHE A 180 -11.29 2.06 -9.23
N GLN A 181 -10.37 1.35 -9.89
CA GLN A 181 -10.72 0.27 -10.82
C GLN A 181 -11.45 -0.91 -10.16
N SER A 182 -11.32 -1.05 -8.84
CA SER A 182 -11.92 -2.13 -8.03
C SER A 182 -13.12 -1.69 -7.20
N VAL A 183 -13.62 -0.46 -7.38
CA VAL A 183 -14.75 0.06 -6.59
C VAL A 183 -15.97 -0.83 -6.79
N SER A 184 -16.43 -1.41 -5.68
CA SER A 184 -17.47 -2.43 -5.67
C SER A 184 -18.74 -1.95 -4.97
N ASN A 185 -18.58 -1.14 -3.92
CA ASN A 185 -19.63 -0.52 -3.11
C ASN A 185 -20.15 0.78 -3.73
N ASN A 186 -21.18 1.36 -3.11
CA ASN A 186 -21.80 2.58 -3.62
C ASN A 186 -20.82 3.78 -3.63
N VAL A 187 -20.05 3.93 -2.54
CA VAL A 187 -19.01 4.95 -2.38
C VAL A 187 -17.81 4.31 -1.70
N GLU A 188 -16.61 4.52 -2.24
CA GLU A 188 -15.35 4.05 -1.64
C GLU A 188 -14.27 5.13 -1.71
N ARG A 189 -13.42 5.16 -0.68
CA ARG A 189 -12.24 6.01 -0.66
C ARG A 189 -11.12 5.33 -1.44
N CYS A 190 -10.56 6.04 -2.42
CA CYS A 190 -9.51 5.54 -3.29
C CYS A 190 -8.26 6.39 -3.12
N MET A 191 -7.14 5.74 -2.80
CA MET A 191 -5.87 6.43 -2.67
C MET A 191 -5.34 6.91 -4.02
N LEU A 192 -4.60 8.01 -3.98
CA LEU A 192 -3.77 8.42 -5.10
C LEU A 192 -2.64 7.42 -5.27
N ALA A 193 -2.28 7.11 -6.51
CA ALA A 193 -1.12 6.29 -6.81
C ALA A 193 -0.40 6.84 -8.05
N PHE A 194 0.92 6.91 -7.92
CA PHE A 194 1.82 7.31 -8.99
C PHE A 194 3.02 6.39 -9.00
N ARG A 195 3.05 5.48 -9.98
CA ARG A 195 4.09 4.47 -10.18
C ARG A 195 4.47 4.46 -11.65
N ILE A 196 5.77 4.51 -11.92
CA ILE A 196 6.33 4.33 -13.25
C ILE A 196 7.55 3.43 -13.10
N THR A 197 7.41 2.14 -13.43
CA THR A 197 8.48 1.15 -13.28
C THR A 197 8.68 0.38 -14.58
N PRO A 198 9.84 0.50 -15.26
CA PRO A 198 10.10 -0.21 -16.51
C PRO A 198 10.75 -1.61 -16.32
N PHE A 199 10.87 -2.09 -15.07
CA PHE A 199 11.70 -3.26 -14.71
C PHE A 199 10.96 -4.31 -13.86
N GLN A 200 9.64 -4.46 -14.02
CA GLN A 200 8.94 -5.58 -13.36
C GLN A 200 9.09 -6.88 -14.15
#